data_AF-A0A1Y1Z5B2-F1
#
_entry.id   AF-A0A1Y1Z5B2-F1
#
_cell.length_a   1.000
_cell.length_b   1.000
_cell.length_c   1.000
_cell.angle_alpha   90.00
_cell.angle_beta   90.00
_cell.angle_gamma   90.00
#
_symmetry.space_group_name_H-M   'P 1'
#
loop_
_entity.id
_entity.type
_entity.pdbx_description
1 polymer ?
#
loop_
_entity_poly.entity_id
_entity_poly.type
_entity_poly.pdbx_seq_one_letter_code
_entity_poly.pdbx_strand_id
1 'polypeptide(L)'
;MIGATEDGYSWRPALEDAASHIRLLHLPAATSQSNEIRVSLTTFPLKDAPKFQALSYCWRSPFPDEHPETPSYHEAESGQWTINCNNYKVNSTRNLYEALQKLAILCPDSYLWNDVTCINQQDLDEVNVQVAMMGQIYAAASRVIIWLGK
;
A
#
# COMPACT_ATOMS: atom_id res chain seq x y z
N MET A 1 7.20 1.13 -11.63
CA MET A 1 7.38 2.18 -10.60
C MET A 1 6.05 2.89 -10.44
N ILE A 2 5.64 3.14 -9.19
CA ILE A 2 4.42 3.90 -8.91
C ILE A 2 4.75 5.38 -9.11
N GLY A 3 4.25 5.98 -10.21
CA GLY A 3 4.47 7.38 -10.56
C GLY A 3 3.27 8.25 -10.17
N ALA A 4 3.54 9.47 -9.71
CA ALA A 4 2.53 10.50 -9.43
C ALA A 4 2.20 11.32 -10.69
N THR A 5 0.96 11.80 -10.80
CA THR A 5 0.53 12.79 -11.80
C THR A 5 0.74 14.23 -11.31
N GLU A 6 0.94 15.12 -12.29
CA GLU A 6 1.20 16.56 -12.22
C GLU A 6 0.28 17.33 -11.27
N ASP A 7 0.85 17.76 -10.16
CA ASP A 7 0.59 19.00 -9.42
C ASP A 7 1.50 18.90 -8.20
N GLY A 8 2.11 19.99 -7.72
CA GLY A 8 3.17 19.98 -6.68
C GLY A 8 2.81 19.36 -5.31
N TYR A 9 1.66 18.70 -5.18
CA TYR A 9 1.25 17.86 -4.07
C TYR A 9 1.44 16.38 -4.40
N SER A 10 2.44 15.76 -3.78
CA SER A 10 2.62 14.31 -3.84
C SER A 10 1.51 13.61 -3.07
N TRP A 11 0.87 12.61 -3.69
CA TRP A 11 -0.07 11.71 -3.01
C TRP A 11 0.55 10.97 -1.80
N ARG A 12 1.90 10.96 -1.74
CA ARG A 12 2.72 10.60 -0.57
C ARG A 12 3.43 11.85 -0.04
N PRO A 13 2.89 12.55 0.97
CA PRO A 13 3.61 13.66 1.60
C PRO A 13 4.86 13.12 2.31
N ALA A 14 5.98 13.84 2.28
CA ALA A 14 7.21 13.46 3.00
C ALA A 14 6.92 13.27 4.50
N LEU A 15 7.63 12.32 5.14
CA LEU A 15 7.57 12.17 6.59
C LEU A 15 8.38 13.29 7.24
N GLU A 16 7.80 13.97 8.23
CA GLU A 16 8.51 14.98 9.02
C GLU A 16 9.68 14.36 9.80
N ASP A 17 9.45 13.17 10.36
CA ASP A 17 10.48 12.33 10.97
C ASP A 17 10.24 10.86 10.58
N ALA A 18 10.99 10.40 9.58
CA ALA A 18 10.92 9.04 9.09
C ALA A 18 11.31 7.99 10.14
N ALA A 19 12.00 8.36 11.23
CA ALA A 19 12.43 7.42 12.28
C ALA A 19 11.38 7.18 13.37
N SER A 20 10.30 7.97 13.40
CA SER A 20 9.25 7.86 14.40
C SER A 20 7.83 7.86 13.83
N HIS A 21 7.67 8.24 12.56
CA HIS A 21 6.37 8.28 11.89
C HIS A 21 6.22 7.17 10.85
N ILE A 22 4.98 6.79 10.62
CA ILE A 22 4.57 5.87 9.56
C ILE A 22 3.39 6.45 8.80
N ARG A 23 3.21 6.03 7.56
CA ARG A 23 1.95 6.25 6.84
C ARG A 23 1.06 5.03 6.95
N LEU A 24 -0.23 5.24 7.17
CA LEU A 24 -1.24 4.19 7.16
C LEU A 24 -2.23 4.45 6.03
N LEU A 25 -2.53 3.40 5.28
CA LEU A 25 -3.54 3.38 4.24
C LEU A 25 -4.89 3.06 4.86
N HIS A 26 -5.84 3.98 4.81
CA HIS A 26 -7.21 3.74 5.26
C HIS A 26 -8.03 3.12 4.14
N LEU A 27 -8.65 1.98 4.45
CA LEU A 27 -9.65 1.31 3.64
C LEU A 27 -11.03 1.76 4.15
N PRO A 28 -11.73 2.67 3.48
CA PRO A 28 -13.03 3.16 3.95
C PRO A 28 -14.07 2.02 3.97
N ALA A 29 -15.12 2.17 4.78
CA ALA A 29 -16.29 1.31 4.65
C ALA A 29 -16.83 1.37 3.21
N ALA A 30 -17.24 0.22 2.67
CA ALA A 30 -17.74 0.14 1.30
C ALA A 30 -18.87 1.16 1.09
N THR A 31 -18.66 2.08 0.15
CA THR A 31 -19.71 2.93 -0.39
C THR A 31 -20.14 2.32 -1.71
N SER A 32 -21.46 2.19 -1.90
CA SER A 32 -22.07 1.41 -2.97
C SER A 32 -21.56 1.77 -4.38
N GLN A 33 -21.39 0.73 -5.21
CA GLN A 33 -21.41 0.76 -6.70
C GLN A 33 -20.22 1.34 -7.49
N SER A 34 -19.02 1.44 -6.92
CA SER A 34 -17.81 1.68 -7.73
C SER A 34 -16.83 0.50 -7.68
N ASN A 35 -16.34 0.08 -8.85
CA ASN A 35 -15.19 -0.84 -8.97
C ASN A 35 -13.84 -0.14 -8.67
N GLU A 36 -13.86 1.16 -8.38
CA GLU A 36 -12.69 1.95 -8.02
C GLU A 36 -12.29 1.70 -6.56
N ILE A 37 -11.04 1.27 -6.34
CA ILE A 37 -10.46 1.19 -5.00
C ILE A 37 -10.13 2.60 -4.53
N ARG A 38 -10.85 3.10 -3.53
CA ARG A 38 -10.58 4.38 -2.87
C ARG A 38 -9.92 4.15 -1.53
N VAL A 39 -8.84 4.87 -1.30
CA VAL A 39 -8.06 4.84 -0.07
C VAL A 39 -7.59 6.24 0.29
N SER A 40 -7.25 6.45 1.55
CA SER A 40 -6.51 7.63 1.97
C SER A 40 -5.21 7.23 2.64
N LEU A 41 -4.18 8.06 2.49
CA LEU A 41 -2.87 7.85 3.10
C LEU A 41 -2.66 8.96 4.13
N THR A 42 -2.46 8.57 5.39
CA THR A 42 -2.33 9.50 6.52
C THR A 42 -1.10 9.16 7.35
N THR A 43 -0.38 10.18 7.80
CA THR A 43 0.81 10.04 8.64
C THR A 43 0.44 10.02 10.12
N PHE A 44 1.06 9.11 10.87
CA PHE A 44 0.92 9.01 12.32
C PHE A 44 2.29 8.79 12.97
N PRO A 45 2.53 9.31 14.19
CA PRO A 45 3.61 8.81 15.03
C PRO A 45 3.36 7.32 15.31
N LEU A 46 4.36 6.45 15.13
CA LEU A 46 4.20 4.99 15.33
C LEU A 46 3.66 4.66 16.73
N LYS A 47 4.12 5.40 17.74
CA LYS A 47 3.70 5.24 19.14
C LYS A 47 2.23 5.58 19.41
N ASP A 48 1.66 6.48 18.60
CA ASP A 48 0.29 6.99 18.75
C ASP A 48 -0.59 6.57 17.56
N ALA A 49 -0.11 5.62 16.75
CA ALA A 49 -0.82 5.16 15.58
C ALA A 49 -2.15 4.50 15.99
N PRO A 50 -3.24 4.75 15.23
CA PRO A 50 -4.48 4.01 15.43
C PRO A 50 -4.24 2.52 15.18
N LYS A 51 -5.13 1.66 15.68
CA LYS A 51 -5.04 0.22 15.44
C LYS A 51 -4.99 -0.05 13.92
N PHE A 52 -3.92 -0.69 13.47
CA PHE A 52 -3.69 -1.00 12.08
C PHE A 52 -3.29 -2.46 11.88
N GLN A 53 -3.32 -2.89 10.62
CA GLN A 53 -2.91 -4.22 10.17
C GLN A 53 -1.70 -4.07 9.26
N ALA A 54 -0.79 -5.03 9.24
CA ALA A 54 0.30 -5.06 8.26
C ALA A 54 -0.04 -6.04 7.13
N LEU A 55 0.28 -5.69 5.88
CA LEU A 55 0.17 -6.58 4.72
C LEU A 55 1.57 -7.04 4.32
N SER A 56 1.75 -8.36 4.26
CA SER A 56 2.94 -9.02 3.71
C SER A 56 2.57 -9.74 2.42
N TYR A 57 3.27 -9.41 1.33
CA TYR A 57 2.97 -9.89 -0.02
C TYR A 57 4.18 -9.70 -0.93
N CYS A 58 4.22 -10.44 -2.04
CA CYS A 58 5.21 -10.21 -3.10
C CYS A 58 4.80 -9.02 -3.97
N TRP A 59 5.71 -8.08 -4.25
CA TRP A 59 5.36 -6.86 -4.98
C TRP A 59 4.90 -7.11 -6.43
N ARG A 60 5.36 -8.22 -7.04
CA ARG A 60 5.06 -8.65 -8.42
C ARG A 60 4.21 -9.93 -8.40
N SER A 61 4.62 -10.96 -9.14
CA SER A 61 3.96 -12.26 -9.11
C SER A 61 4.05 -12.88 -7.72
N PRO A 62 2.93 -13.40 -7.17
CA PRO A 62 2.93 -14.27 -6.01
C PRO A 62 3.28 -15.72 -6.36
N PHE A 63 3.43 -16.03 -7.65
CA PHE A 63 3.70 -17.38 -8.15
C PHE A 63 5.15 -17.53 -8.63
N PRO A 64 5.68 -18.77 -8.71
CA PRO A 64 6.98 -19.06 -9.32
C PRO A 64 7.05 -18.58 -10.78
N ASP A 65 8.27 -18.36 -11.29
CA ASP A 65 8.50 -17.81 -12.64
C ASP A 65 7.90 -18.70 -13.75
N GLU A 66 7.88 -20.01 -13.56
CA GLU A 66 7.31 -21.00 -14.47
C GLU A 66 5.78 -21.10 -14.43
N HIS A 67 5.12 -20.42 -13.47
CA HIS A 67 3.66 -20.48 -13.35
C HIS A 67 2.99 -19.77 -14.54
N PRO A 68 1.96 -20.36 -15.17
CA PRO A 68 1.33 -19.78 -16.36
C PRO A 68 0.75 -18.37 -16.16
N GLU A 69 0.36 -18.01 -14.93
CA GLU A 69 -0.14 -16.67 -14.63
C GLU A 69 0.95 -15.64 -14.37
N THR A 70 2.20 -16.04 -14.06
CA THR A 70 3.28 -15.10 -13.70
C THR A 70 3.45 -13.96 -14.71
N PRO A 71 3.50 -14.20 -16.05
CA PRO A 71 3.64 -13.13 -17.04
C PRO A 71 2.63 -11.98 -16.87
N SER A 72 1.39 -12.31 -16.53
CA SER A 72 0.30 -11.33 -16.35
C SER A 72 0.42 -10.46 -15.09
N TYR A 73 1.39 -10.73 -14.20
CA TYR A 73 1.77 -9.87 -13.08
C TYR A 73 2.98 -8.96 -13.42
N HIS A 74 3.69 -9.24 -14.51
CA HIS A 74 4.82 -8.45 -15.00
C HIS A 74 4.41 -7.48 -16.11
N GLU A 75 3.45 -7.89 -16.93
CA GLU A 75 2.87 -7.11 -18.01
C GLU A 75 1.80 -6.18 -17.45
N ALA A 76 2.20 -5.00 -16.98
CA ALA A 76 1.25 -3.93 -16.68
C ALA A 76 1.13 -3.02 -17.90
N GLU A 77 -0.03 -3.05 -18.57
CA GLU A 77 -0.43 -1.91 -19.39
C GLU A 77 -0.62 -0.70 -18.47
N SER A 78 -0.05 0.45 -18.85
CA SER A 78 -0.15 1.67 -18.06
C SER A 78 -1.61 2.01 -17.77
N GLY A 79 -1.96 2.16 -16.49
CA GLY A 79 -3.30 2.52 -16.03
C GLY A 79 -4.25 1.34 -15.76
N GLN A 80 -3.87 0.10 -16.04
CA GLN A 80 -4.73 -1.08 -15.80
C GLN A 80 -5.08 -1.27 -14.32
N TRP A 81 -4.10 -1.08 -13.44
CA TRP A 81 -4.22 -1.29 -12.00
C TRP A 81 -4.11 0.04 -11.28
N THR A 82 -5.19 0.83 -11.27
CA THR A 82 -5.18 2.17 -10.66
C THR A 82 -5.98 2.17 -9.36
N ILE A 83 -5.42 2.77 -8.31
CA ILE A 83 -6.14 3.10 -7.07
C ILE A 83 -6.33 4.61 -6.98
N ASN A 84 -7.39 5.04 -6.32
CA ASN A 84 -7.61 6.43 -5.98
C ASN A 84 -7.15 6.66 -4.54
N CYS A 85 -6.02 7.32 -4.37
CA CYS A 85 -5.42 7.60 -3.06
C CYS A 85 -5.41 9.10 -2.82
N ASN A 86 -6.10 9.58 -1.78
CA ASN A 86 -6.21 11.02 -1.48
C ASN A 86 -6.68 11.87 -2.68
N ASN A 87 -7.59 11.33 -3.52
CA ASN A 87 -8.07 11.92 -4.78
C ASN A 87 -7.04 11.91 -5.95
N TYR A 88 -5.88 11.30 -5.76
CA TYR A 88 -4.91 11.08 -6.84
C TYR A 88 -5.10 9.69 -7.46
N LYS A 89 -5.01 9.61 -8.78
CA LYS A 89 -4.94 8.33 -9.50
C LYS A 89 -3.50 7.81 -9.44
N VAL A 90 -3.33 6.66 -8.81
CA VAL A 90 -2.02 6.07 -8.54
C VAL A 90 -1.93 4.70 -9.20
N ASN A 91 -0.89 4.49 -10.00
CA ASN A 91 -0.59 3.17 -10.55
C ASN A 91 -0.17 2.21 -9.43
N SER A 92 -0.83 1.07 -9.34
CA SER A 92 -0.51 -0.04 -8.45
C SER A 92 0.09 -1.19 -9.25
N THR A 93 0.65 -2.18 -8.56
CA THR A 93 0.88 -3.49 -9.17
C THR A 93 -0.42 -4.29 -9.11
N ARG A 94 -0.58 -5.26 -10.02
CA ARG A 94 -1.74 -6.16 -10.01
C ARG A 94 -1.92 -6.83 -8.66
N ASN A 95 -0.85 -7.40 -8.09
CA ASN A 95 -0.93 -8.15 -6.85
C ASN A 95 -1.39 -7.30 -5.67
N LEU A 96 -0.86 -6.07 -5.55
CA LEU A 96 -1.33 -5.12 -4.53
C LEU A 96 -2.78 -4.70 -4.79
N TYR A 97 -3.15 -4.43 -6.05
CA TYR A 97 -4.52 -4.06 -6.39
C TYR A 97 -5.53 -5.15 -6.00
N GLU A 98 -5.26 -6.40 -6.32
CA GLU A 98 -6.10 -7.55 -5.96
C GLU A 98 -6.17 -7.74 -4.44
N ALA A 99 -5.04 -7.60 -3.73
CA ALA A 99 -5.01 -7.64 -2.27
C ALA A 99 -5.89 -6.54 -1.66
N LEU A 100 -5.74 -5.29 -2.11
CA LEU A 100 -6.54 -4.15 -1.63
C LEU A 100 -8.03 -4.32 -1.93
N GLN A 101 -8.38 -4.84 -3.12
CA GLN A 101 -9.77 -5.13 -3.48
C GLN A 101 -10.38 -6.13 -2.49
N LYS A 102 -9.64 -7.20 -2.15
CA LYS A 102 -10.11 -8.21 -1.21
C LYS A 102 -10.19 -7.65 0.22
N LEU A 103 -9.19 -6.89 0.64
CA LEU A 103 -9.11 -6.31 1.98
C LEU A 103 -10.16 -5.24 2.22
N ALA A 104 -10.54 -4.45 1.21
CA ALA A 104 -11.64 -3.49 1.34
C ALA A 104 -12.98 -4.17 1.70
N ILE A 105 -13.18 -5.43 1.26
CA ILE A 105 -14.37 -6.22 1.57
C ILE A 105 -14.24 -6.92 2.93
N LEU A 106 -13.07 -7.52 3.22
CA LEU A 106 -12.85 -8.32 4.43
C LEU A 106 -12.57 -7.49 5.67
N CYS A 107 -12.03 -6.28 5.50
CA CYS A 107 -11.58 -5.37 6.55
C CYS A 107 -12.06 -3.94 6.25
N PRO A 108 -13.38 -3.70 6.11
CA PRO A 108 -13.89 -2.36 5.87
C PRO A 108 -13.58 -1.45 7.05
N ASP A 109 -13.40 -0.16 6.77
CA ASP A 109 -13.10 0.88 7.76
C ASP A 109 -11.90 0.56 8.65
N SER A 110 -10.77 0.24 8.03
CA SER A 110 -9.56 -0.17 8.76
C SER A 110 -8.30 0.47 8.20
N TYR A 111 -7.28 0.59 9.05
CA TYR A 111 -5.95 1.02 8.66
C TYR A 111 -5.07 -0.18 8.30
N LEU A 112 -4.29 -0.01 7.22
CA LEU A 112 -3.37 -0.99 6.67
C LEU A 112 -2.00 -0.34 6.46
N TRP A 113 -0.93 -1.06 6.78
CA TRP A 113 0.43 -0.71 6.41
C TRP A 113 0.96 -1.71 5.37
N ASN A 114 1.58 -1.20 4.31
CA ASN A 114 2.41 -1.98 3.40
C ASN A 114 3.58 -1.13 2.90
N ASP A 115 4.73 -1.76 2.71
CA ASP A 115 5.98 -1.12 2.31
C ASP A 115 5.89 -0.35 0.98
N VAL A 116 5.17 -0.87 -0.01
CA VAL A 116 5.08 -0.25 -1.33
C VAL A 116 4.34 1.09 -1.32
N THR A 117 3.22 1.22 -0.59
CA THR A 117 2.44 2.46 -0.55
C THR A 117 2.80 3.37 0.60
N CYS A 118 3.13 2.81 1.76
CA CYS A 118 3.34 3.60 2.97
C CYS A 118 4.75 4.21 3.06
N ILE A 119 5.73 3.64 2.34
CA ILE A 119 7.08 4.18 2.22
C ILE A 119 7.22 4.87 0.86
N ASN A 120 7.80 6.06 0.82
CA ASN A 120 8.12 6.75 -0.42
C ASN A 120 9.31 6.07 -1.12
N GLN A 121 9.01 5.19 -2.08
CA GLN A 121 10.02 4.41 -2.82
C GLN A 121 10.95 5.26 -3.70
N GLN A 122 10.71 6.57 -3.83
CA GLN A 122 11.57 7.51 -4.54
C GLN A 122 12.55 8.26 -3.62
N ASP A 123 12.38 8.15 -2.31
CA ASP A 123 13.22 8.75 -1.28
C ASP A 123 14.04 7.66 -0.61
N LEU A 124 15.32 7.54 -0.99
CA LEU A 124 16.21 6.50 -0.49
C LEU A 124 16.50 6.65 1.02
N ASP A 125 16.52 7.87 1.53
CA ASP A 125 16.74 8.11 2.96
C ASP A 125 15.54 7.63 3.76
N GLU A 126 14.32 7.94 3.30
CA GLU A 126 13.09 7.43 3.89
C GLU A 126 13.03 5.89 3.83
N VAL A 127 13.35 5.30 2.66
CA VAL A 127 13.37 3.84 2.49
C VAL A 127 14.32 3.19 3.49
N ASN A 128 15.55 3.68 3.61
CA ASN A 128 16.55 3.11 4.51
C ASN A 128 16.07 3.15 5.98
N VAL A 129 15.51 4.28 6.41
CA VAL A 129 15.01 4.45 7.78
C VAL A 129 13.79 3.55 8.03
N GLN A 130 12.79 3.55 7.14
CA GLN A 130 11.58 2.76 7.31
C GLN A 130 11.84 1.25 7.23
N VAL A 131 12.77 0.80 6.38
CA VAL A 131 13.20 -0.61 6.33
C VAL A 131 13.83 -1.03 7.65
N ALA A 132 14.70 -0.19 8.24
CA ALA A 132 15.27 -0.45 9.56
C ALA A 132 14.21 -0.52 10.67
N MET A 133 13.08 0.19 10.51
CA MET A 133 11.96 0.19 11.44
C MET A 133 10.97 -0.97 11.24
N MET A 134 11.04 -1.73 10.15
CA MET A 134 10.01 -2.74 9.83
C MET A 134 9.72 -3.69 10.99
N GLY A 135 10.75 -4.14 11.73
CA GLY A 135 10.54 -4.99 12.90
C GLY A 135 9.61 -4.37 13.95
N GLN A 136 9.73 -3.07 14.20
CA GLN A 136 8.87 -2.34 15.13
C GLN A 136 7.46 -2.13 14.55
N ILE A 137 7.35 -1.80 13.26
CA ILE A 137 6.07 -1.58 12.59
C ILE A 137 5.24 -2.86 12.58
N TYR A 138 5.85 -3.99 12.22
CA TYR A 138 5.17 -5.30 12.23
C TYR A 138 4.81 -5.74 13.66
N ALA A 139 5.65 -5.46 14.65
CA ALA A 139 5.34 -5.76 16.06
C ALA A 139 4.20 -4.90 16.61
N ALA A 140 4.06 -3.66 16.15
CA ALA A 140 2.98 -2.75 16.55
C ALA A 140 1.65 -3.05 15.84
N ALA A 141 1.68 -3.73 14.69
CA ALA A 141 0.48 -4.09 13.96
C ALA A 141 -0.40 -5.06 14.78
N SER A 142 -1.72 -4.86 14.74
CA SER A 142 -2.65 -5.72 15.47
C SER A 142 -2.73 -7.16 14.93
N ARG A 143 -2.38 -7.33 13.66
CA ARG A 143 -2.14 -8.61 12.98
C ARG A 143 -1.38 -8.37 11.69
N VAL A 144 -0.78 -9.44 11.18
CA VAL A 144 -0.17 -9.49 9.86
C VAL A 144 -1.04 -10.33 8.94
N ILE A 145 -1.40 -9.76 7.79
CA ILE A 145 -2.12 -10.45 6.72
C ILE A 145 -1.09 -10.88 5.68
N ILE A 146 -1.08 -12.18 5.38
CA ILE A 146 -0.25 -12.74 4.31
C ILE A 146 -1.14 -12.87 3.07
N TRP A 147 -0.74 -12.24 1.98
CA TRP A 147 -1.43 -12.34 0.69
C TRP A 147 -0.59 -13.15 -0.30
N LEU A 148 -1.17 -14.26 -0.77
CA LEU A 148 -0.50 -15.26 -1.62
C LEU A 148 -0.94 -15.18 -3.09
N GLY A 149 -1.59 -14.09 -3.50
CA GLY A 149 -2.21 -13.98 -4.81
C GLY A 149 -3.66 -14.42 -4.84
N LYS A 150 -4.29 -14.15 -5.98
CA LYS A 150 -5.68 -14.52 -6.28
C LYS A 150 -5.77 -15.90 -6.91
#